data_AF-A0A7J4RPC1-F1
#
_entry.id   AF-A0A7J4RPC1-F1
#
_cell.length_a   1.000
_cell.length_b   1.000
_cell.length_c   1.000
_cell.angle_alpha   90.00
_cell.angle_beta   90.00
_cell.angle_gamma   90.00
#
_symmetry.space_group_name_H-M   'P 1'
#
loop_
_entity.id
_entity.type
_entity.pdbx_description
1 polymer ?
#
loop_
_entity_poly.entity_id
_entity_poly.type
_entity_poly.pdbx_seq_one_letter_code
_entity_poly.pdbx_strand_id
1 'polypeptide(L)'
;MNVEQLLEVKPEELAEGLLARWKALEEQLPNVIRNLEAEEESLSPRVKRAVEAHRKANETVAEKKSERDSSQVVARAKLSEVKESIESLSNKGGMISLDPEWKKVKLLEELENIEDKIETSALDHKEEGKLIAKRRKLIEKNEKWLKERRESNPEMTKYVDSRKTMISNFRVSEAAHSRMLKAVEKAQPLYEKKISMQSEIRDVRRQLDRARELYAQSSDAISMWKGKLSTGFGDSETGFDDLLTDMNRVLEGGASSFARKRVKNKGDEEE
;
A
#
# COMPACT_ATOMS: atom_id res chain seq x y z
N MET A 1 -44.37 -2.09 1.38
CA MET A 1 -45.22 -3.28 1.56
C MET A 1 -45.51 -3.43 3.04
N ASN A 2 -46.78 -3.57 3.39
CA ASN A 2 -47.20 -3.89 4.76
C ASN A 2 -47.02 -5.40 5.01
N VAL A 3 -46.77 -5.81 6.27
CA VAL A 3 -46.50 -7.24 6.59
C VAL A 3 -47.68 -8.14 6.24
N GLU A 4 -48.91 -7.65 6.44
CA GLU A 4 -50.15 -8.35 6.06
C GLU A 4 -50.25 -8.55 4.54
N GLN A 5 -49.82 -7.56 3.74
CA GLN A 5 -49.82 -7.66 2.28
C GLN A 5 -48.82 -8.70 1.77
N LEU A 6 -47.72 -8.93 2.47
CA LEU A 6 -46.71 -9.95 2.14
C LEU A 6 -47.21 -11.37 2.42
N LEU A 7 -48.11 -11.53 3.39
CA LEU A 7 -48.72 -12.83 3.75
C LEU A 7 -49.86 -13.22 2.80
N GLU A 8 -50.45 -12.26 2.10
CA GLU A 8 -51.53 -12.49 1.13
C GLU A 8 -51.05 -12.82 -0.29
N VAL A 9 -49.77 -12.57 -0.60
CA VAL A 9 -49.24 -12.80 -1.96
C VAL A 9 -49.20 -14.29 -2.27
N LYS A 10 -49.83 -14.68 -3.38
CA LYS A 10 -49.80 -16.07 -3.85
C LYS A 10 -48.45 -16.42 -4.46
N PRO A 11 -47.99 -17.68 -4.35
CA PRO A 11 -46.77 -18.15 -5.02
C PRO A 11 -46.76 -17.87 -6.54
N GLU A 12 -47.92 -17.93 -7.18
CA GLU A 12 -48.13 -17.59 -8.60
C GLU A 12 -47.76 -16.13 -8.90
N GLU A 13 -48.27 -15.18 -8.11
CA GLU A 13 -48.02 -13.74 -8.28
C GLU A 13 -46.54 -13.40 -8.06
N LEU A 14 -45.88 -14.07 -7.10
CA LEU A 14 -44.43 -13.95 -6.89
C LEU A 14 -43.63 -14.49 -8.07
N ALA A 15 -44.01 -15.65 -8.60
CA ALA A 15 -43.33 -16.27 -9.73
C ALA A 15 -43.51 -15.46 -11.01
N GLU A 16 -44.69 -14.88 -11.26
CA GLU A 16 -44.93 -13.96 -12.37
C GLU A 16 -44.09 -12.69 -12.24
N GLY A 17 -44.00 -12.10 -11.04
CA GLY A 17 -43.16 -10.95 -10.75
C GLY A 17 -41.66 -11.23 -10.97
N LEU A 18 -41.19 -12.40 -10.51
CA LEU A 18 -39.81 -12.85 -10.72
C LEU A 18 -39.54 -13.10 -12.22
N LEU A 19 -40.45 -13.74 -12.93
CA LEU A 19 -40.32 -13.98 -14.36
C LEU A 19 -40.28 -12.67 -15.15
N ALA A 20 -41.14 -11.71 -14.82
CA ALA A 20 -41.15 -10.38 -15.44
C ALA A 20 -39.81 -9.66 -15.21
N ARG A 21 -39.27 -9.74 -13.99
CA ARG A 21 -37.96 -9.18 -13.65
C ARG A 21 -36.83 -9.85 -14.44
N TRP A 22 -36.83 -11.17 -14.57
CA TRP A 22 -35.81 -11.89 -15.34
C TRP A 22 -35.86 -11.57 -16.82
N LYS A 23 -37.05 -11.46 -17.42
CA LYS A 23 -37.22 -11.00 -18.81
C LYS A 23 -36.71 -9.58 -19.03
N ALA A 24 -37.04 -8.67 -18.12
CA ALA A 24 -36.53 -7.29 -18.17
C ALA A 24 -34.99 -7.25 -18.04
N LEU A 25 -34.42 -8.09 -17.16
CA LEU A 25 -32.97 -8.23 -17.02
C LEU A 25 -32.31 -8.79 -18.29
N GLU A 26 -32.86 -9.84 -18.89
CA GLU A 26 -32.36 -10.43 -20.14
C GLU A 26 -32.31 -9.41 -21.28
N GLU A 27 -33.30 -8.52 -21.37
CA GLU A 27 -33.33 -7.45 -22.37
C GLU A 27 -32.32 -6.32 -22.09
N GLN A 28 -32.14 -5.97 -20.81
CA GLN A 28 -31.29 -4.83 -20.41
C GLN A 28 -29.80 -5.18 -20.27
N LEU A 29 -29.48 -6.38 -19.80
CA LEU A 29 -28.11 -6.81 -19.48
C LEU A 29 -27.13 -6.71 -20.66
N PRO A 30 -27.48 -7.06 -21.91
CA PRO A 30 -26.57 -6.90 -23.05
C PRO A 30 -26.08 -5.46 -23.24
N ASN A 31 -26.99 -4.48 -23.10
CA ASN A 31 -26.64 -3.07 -23.20
C ASN A 31 -25.76 -2.62 -22.02
N VAL A 32 -26.06 -3.09 -20.82
CA VAL A 32 -25.23 -2.82 -19.62
C VAL A 32 -23.83 -3.40 -19.78
N ILE A 33 -23.70 -4.64 -20.26
CA ILE A 33 -22.41 -5.29 -20.52
C ILE A 33 -21.62 -4.48 -21.55
N ARG A 34 -22.24 -4.09 -22.67
CA ARG A 34 -21.57 -3.28 -23.70
C ARG A 34 -21.08 -1.93 -23.16
N ASN A 35 -21.87 -1.28 -22.32
CA ASN A 35 -21.47 -0.01 -21.69
C ASN A 35 -20.29 -0.20 -20.74
N LEU A 36 -20.32 -1.25 -19.90
CA LEU A 36 -19.23 -1.57 -18.97
C LEU A 36 -17.95 -1.99 -19.71
N GLU A 37 -18.07 -2.71 -20.83
CA GLU A 37 -16.94 -3.07 -21.69
C GLU A 37 -16.29 -1.82 -22.31
N ALA A 38 -17.10 -0.89 -22.82
CA ALA A 38 -16.61 0.38 -23.35
C ALA A 38 -15.95 1.24 -22.25
N GLU A 39 -16.52 1.23 -21.05
CA GLU A 39 -15.94 1.90 -19.89
C GLU A 39 -14.58 1.28 -19.50
N GLU A 40 -14.49 -0.05 -19.42
CA GLU A 40 -13.23 -0.76 -19.17
C GLU A 40 -12.17 -0.43 -20.23
N GLU A 41 -12.54 -0.45 -21.51
CA GLU A 41 -11.64 -0.15 -22.62
C GLU A 41 -11.10 1.28 -22.56
N SER A 42 -11.95 2.23 -22.13
CA SER A 42 -11.55 3.63 -21.94
C SER A 42 -10.63 3.85 -20.72
N LEU A 43 -10.87 3.10 -19.63
CA LEU A 43 -10.14 3.22 -18.37
C LEU A 43 -8.79 2.50 -18.41
N SER A 44 -8.72 1.32 -19.05
CA SER A 44 -7.52 0.48 -19.15
C SER A 44 -6.24 1.24 -19.56
N PRO A 45 -6.21 2.04 -20.64
CA PRO A 45 -5.01 2.80 -21.00
C PRO A 45 -4.68 3.90 -19.98
N ARG A 46 -5.68 4.50 -19.32
CA ARG A 46 -5.48 5.53 -18.28
C ARG A 46 -4.82 4.93 -17.04
N VAL A 47 -5.28 3.74 -16.61
CA VAL A 47 -4.69 3.00 -15.49
C VAL A 47 -3.25 2.60 -15.82
N LYS A 48 -2.99 2.06 -17.01
CA LYS A 48 -1.63 1.71 -17.45
C LYS A 48 -0.68 2.91 -17.39
N ARG A 49 -1.10 4.06 -17.94
CA ARG A 49 -0.32 5.30 -17.86
C ARG A 49 -0.07 5.75 -16.42
N ALA A 50 -1.07 5.66 -15.53
CA ALA A 50 -0.91 6.04 -14.13
C ALA A 50 0.07 5.12 -13.39
N VAL A 51 -0.01 3.81 -13.63
CA VAL A 51 0.92 2.81 -13.06
C VAL A 51 2.35 3.06 -13.56
N GLU A 52 2.53 3.28 -14.86
CA GLU A 52 3.84 3.57 -15.45
C GLU A 52 4.42 4.90 -14.94
N ALA A 53 3.61 5.94 -14.82
CA ALA A 53 4.04 7.23 -14.29
C ALA A 53 4.51 7.11 -12.84
N HIS A 54 3.73 6.41 -12.00
CA HIS A 54 4.13 6.12 -10.63
C HIS A 54 5.40 5.27 -10.57
N ARG A 55 5.52 4.23 -11.42
CA ARG A 55 6.71 3.37 -11.49
C ARG A 55 7.96 4.20 -11.80
N LYS A 56 7.92 5.04 -12.83
CA LYS A 56 9.03 5.94 -13.20
C LYS A 56 9.38 6.88 -12.06
N ALA A 57 8.39 7.47 -11.40
CA ALA A 57 8.64 8.33 -10.25
C ALA A 57 9.32 7.56 -9.10
N ASN A 58 8.87 6.34 -8.82
CA ASN A 58 9.46 5.50 -7.77
C ASN A 58 10.88 5.05 -8.12
N GLU A 59 11.18 4.78 -9.40
CA GLU A 59 12.54 4.50 -9.88
C GLU A 59 13.46 5.68 -9.61
N THR A 60 13.02 6.92 -9.90
CA THR A 60 13.84 8.10 -9.58
C THR A 60 14.10 8.26 -8.07
N VAL A 61 13.12 7.92 -7.22
CA VAL A 61 13.31 7.93 -5.77
C VAL A 61 14.33 6.86 -5.36
N ALA A 62 14.24 5.66 -5.92
CA ALA A 62 15.16 4.56 -5.64
C ALA A 62 16.61 4.90 -6.07
N GLU A 63 16.80 5.49 -7.24
CA GLU A 63 18.10 5.97 -7.71
C GLU A 63 18.70 6.99 -6.74
N LYS A 64 17.90 7.97 -6.27
CA LYS A 64 18.38 8.97 -5.31
C LYS A 64 18.66 8.42 -3.92
N LYS A 65 17.95 7.36 -3.50
CA LYS A 65 18.30 6.60 -2.29
C LYS A 65 19.65 5.91 -2.45
N SER A 66 19.88 5.22 -3.57
CA SER A 66 21.16 4.57 -3.85
C SER A 66 22.34 5.55 -3.90
N GLU A 67 22.17 6.72 -4.55
CA GLU A 67 23.17 7.80 -4.59
C GLU A 67 23.48 8.35 -3.18
N ARG A 68 22.44 8.52 -2.35
CA ARG A 68 22.57 8.96 -0.95
C ARG A 68 23.35 7.94 -0.12
N ASP A 69 22.96 6.67 -0.20
CA ASP A 69 23.46 5.59 0.64
C ASP A 69 24.93 5.28 0.29
N SER A 70 25.25 5.18 -1.00
CA SER A 70 26.64 4.99 -1.45
C SER A 70 27.56 6.12 -0.98
N SER A 71 27.12 7.38 -1.10
CA SER A 71 27.89 8.53 -0.62
C SER A 71 28.04 8.55 0.91
N GLN A 72 27.00 8.13 1.64
CA GLN A 72 27.03 8.06 3.10
C GLN A 72 28.01 6.99 3.61
N VAL A 73 28.03 5.82 2.98
CA VAL A 73 28.98 4.74 3.29
C VAL A 73 30.42 5.22 3.11
N VAL A 74 30.73 5.87 1.98
CA VAL A 74 32.07 6.43 1.73
C VAL A 74 32.43 7.51 2.76
N ALA A 75 31.48 8.38 3.11
CA ALA A 75 31.73 9.43 4.10
C ALA A 75 32.03 8.84 5.50
N ARG A 76 31.34 7.78 5.89
CA ARG A 76 31.57 7.08 7.17
C ARG A 76 32.91 6.36 7.23
N ALA A 77 33.29 5.67 6.16
CA ALA A 77 34.62 5.06 6.06
C ALA A 77 35.72 6.13 6.25
N LYS A 78 35.58 7.28 5.59
CA LYS A 78 36.51 8.41 5.76
C LYS A 78 36.45 9.06 7.14
N LEU A 79 35.29 9.06 7.80
CA LEU A 79 35.18 9.52 9.19
C LEU A 79 36.04 8.67 10.14
N SER A 80 36.03 7.33 9.96
CA SER A 80 36.90 6.42 10.73
C SER A 80 38.38 6.71 10.49
N GLU A 81 38.79 6.81 9.22
CA GLU A 81 40.18 7.14 8.86
C GLU A 81 40.64 8.49 9.45
N VAL A 82 39.73 9.48 9.49
CA VAL A 82 39.99 10.80 10.08
C VAL A 82 40.20 10.70 11.59
N LYS A 83 39.42 9.86 12.30
CA LYS A 83 39.60 9.60 13.73
C LYS A 83 40.94 8.93 14.02
N GLU A 84 41.26 7.86 13.29
CA GLU A 84 42.53 7.13 13.42
C GLU A 84 43.73 8.04 13.13
N SER A 85 43.61 8.91 12.11
CA SER A 85 44.64 9.90 11.79
C SER A 85 44.85 10.89 12.93
N ILE A 86 43.79 11.35 13.59
CA ILE A 86 43.90 12.23 14.77
C ILE A 86 44.60 11.53 15.91
N GLU A 87 44.24 10.29 16.21
CA GLU A 87 44.86 9.50 17.28
C GLU A 87 46.35 9.27 17.01
N SER A 88 46.73 8.94 15.78
CA SER A 88 48.13 8.80 15.37
C SER A 88 48.93 10.10 15.49
N LEU A 89 48.33 11.23 15.09
CA LEU A 89 48.96 12.55 15.17
C LEU A 89 49.09 13.06 16.61
N SER A 90 48.12 12.72 17.46
CA SER A 90 48.16 12.96 18.91
C SER A 90 49.32 12.23 19.56
N ASN A 91 49.41 10.91 19.32
CA ASN A 91 50.45 10.05 19.88
C ASN A 91 51.88 10.45 19.45
N LYS A 92 52.03 11.02 18.25
CA LYS A 92 53.34 11.48 17.72
C LYS A 92 53.73 12.88 18.19
N GLY A 93 52.88 13.57 18.97
CA GLY A 93 53.15 14.93 19.43
C GLY A 93 53.19 16.00 18.33
N GLY A 94 52.84 15.64 17.08
CA GLY A 94 52.81 16.57 15.94
C GLY A 94 51.66 17.58 16.01
N MET A 95 50.70 17.36 16.91
CA MET A 95 49.60 18.29 17.17
C MET A 95 49.99 19.28 18.27
N ILE A 96 50.87 20.25 17.99
CA ILE A 96 51.16 21.35 18.92
C ILE A 96 49.86 22.11 19.18
N SER A 97 49.26 21.88 20.35
CA SER A 97 47.89 22.25 20.68
C SER A 97 47.85 23.50 21.56
N LEU A 98 47.17 24.55 21.08
CA LEU A 98 46.68 25.67 21.89
C LEU A 98 45.16 25.59 22.19
N ASP A 99 44.47 24.48 21.89
CA ASP A 99 43.05 24.27 22.26
C ASP A 99 42.80 22.75 22.46
N PRO A 100 42.02 22.35 23.48
CA PRO A 100 42.15 21.03 24.07
C PRO A 100 41.50 19.93 23.23
N GLU A 101 42.24 18.84 23.12
CA GLU A 101 41.96 17.63 22.34
C GLU A 101 40.53 17.09 22.50
N TRP A 102 39.97 17.19 23.70
CA TRP A 102 38.60 16.77 24.01
C TRP A 102 37.55 17.46 23.12
N LYS A 103 37.77 18.71 22.69
CA LYS A 103 36.82 19.46 21.87
C LYS A 103 36.76 18.95 20.42
N LYS A 104 37.86 18.37 19.92
CA LYS A 104 37.94 17.78 18.57
C LYS A 104 37.31 16.39 18.53
N VAL A 105 37.65 15.57 19.52
CA VAL A 105 37.07 14.22 19.69
C VAL A 105 35.57 14.33 19.88
N LYS A 106 35.10 15.24 20.74
CA LYS A 106 33.68 15.50 20.97
C LYS A 106 32.91 15.89 19.71
N LEU A 107 33.50 16.66 18.79
CA LEU A 107 32.84 17.05 17.55
C LEU A 107 32.67 15.86 16.59
N LEU A 108 33.65 14.94 16.55
CA LEU A 108 33.56 13.73 15.74
C LEU A 108 32.63 12.69 16.34
N GLU A 109 32.62 12.55 17.67
CA GLU A 109 31.63 11.75 18.40
C GLU A 109 30.21 12.29 18.20
N GLU A 110 30.02 13.61 18.23
CA GLU A 110 28.73 14.23 17.90
C GLU A 110 28.31 13.94 16.45
N LEU A 111 29.27 13.88 15.51
CA LEU A 111 28.99 13.56 14.11
C LEU A 111 28.60 12.08 13.96
N GLU A 112 29.31 11.17 14.61
CA GLU A 112 29.02 9.73 14.62
C GLU A 112 27.68 9.43 15.29
N ASN A 113 27.36 10.06 16.42
CA ASN A 113 26.06 9.90 17.09
C ASN A 113 24.90 10.38 16.20
N ILE A 114 25.11 11.42 15.39
CA ILE A 114 24.12 11.84 14.39
C ILE A 114 23.94 10.76 13.31
N GLU A 115 25.04 10.18 12.84
CA GLU A 115 25.03 9.11 11.85
C GLU A 115 24.35 7.85 12.39
N ASP A 116 24.69 7.39 13.59
CA ASP A 116 24.08 6.23 14.23
C ASP A 116 22.58 6.43 14.43
N LYS A 117 22.15 7.65 14.80
CA LYS A 117 20.72 7.98 14.88
C LYS A 117 20.02 7.93 13.54
N ILE A 118 20.67 8.37 12.46
CA ILE A 118 20.10 8.30 11.11
C ILE A 118 19.92 6.83 10.68
N GLU A 119 20.82 5.93 11.07
CA GLU A 119 20.72 4.50 10.69
C GLU A 119 19.82 3.65 11.58
N THR A 120 19.88 3.86 12.89
CA THR A 120 19.22 2.98 13.86
C THR A 120 17.79 3.41 14.21
N SER A 121 17.49 4.69 14.05
CA SER A 121 16.16 5.21 14.40
C SER A 121 15.27 5.19 13.17
N ALA A 122 14.08 4.59 13.29
CA ALA A 122 13.01 4.66 12.29
C ALA A 122 12.38 6.07 12.28
N LEU A 123 13.15 7.07 11.90
CA LEU A 123 12.79 8.49 11.93
C LEU A 123 11.96 8.85 10.69
N ASP A 124 11.01 9.76 10.87
CA ASP A 124 10.33 10.41 9.74
C ASP A 124 11.34 11.27 8.96
N HIS A 125 11.16 11.40 7.65
CA HIS A 125 12.10 12.11 6.76
C HIS A 125 12.35 13.57 7.17
N LYS A 126 11.39 14.18 7.88
CA LYS A 126 11.54 15.53 8.47
C LYS A 126 12.55 15.56 9.62
N GLU A 127 12.58 14.52 10.44
CA GLU A 127 13.51 14.41 11.57
C GLU A 127 14.92 14.06 11.09
N GLU A 128 15.05 13.18 10.09
CA GLU A 128 16.30 12.97 9.34
C GLU A 128 16.84 14.31 8.80
N GLY A 129 15.98 15.13 8.19
CA GLY A 129 16.35 16.47 7.72
C GLY A 129 16.89 17.40 8.80
N LYS A 130 16.34 17.36 10.02
CA LYS A 130 16.85 18.14 11.17
C LYS A 130 18.23 17.67 11.59
N LEU A 131 18.46 16.36 11.61
CA LEU A 131 19.77 15.76 11.95
C LEU A 131 20.82 16.12 10.89
N ILE A 132 20.46 16.04 9.60
CA ILE A 132 21.30 16.48 8.49
C ILE A 132 21.67 17.97 8.63
N ALA A 133 20.71 18.84 8.97
CA ALA A 133 20.97 20.26 9.18
C ALA A 133 21.93 20.51 10.37
N LYS A 134 21.83 19.72 11.45
CA LYS A 134 22.78 19.77 12.57
C LYS A 134 24.18 19.34 12.12
N ARG A 135 24.30 18.23 11.37
CA ARG A 135 25.57 17.76 10.80
C ARG A 135 26.24 18.83 9.95
N ARG A 136 25.49 19.46 9.04
CA ARG A 136 26.00 20.54 8.17
C ARG A 136 26.58 21.70 8.98
N LYS A 137 25.90 22.14 10.05
CA LYS A 137 26.39 23.19 10.95
C LYS A 137 27.68 22.79 11.67
N LEU A 138 27.81 21.53 12.09
CA LEU A 138 29.03 21.01 12.71
C LEU A 138 30.20 20.98 11.72
N ILE A 139 29.95 20.53 10.49
CA ILE A 139 30.96 20.53 9.42
C ILE A 139 31.44 21.96 9.12
N GLU A 140 30.52 22.93 8.99
CA GLU A 140 30.86 24.33 8.68
C GLU A 140 31.68 24.99 9.79
N LYS A 141 31.31 24.79 11.06
CA LYS A 141 32.09 25.29 12.22
C LYS A 141 33.53 24.77 12.19
N ASN A 142 33.68 23.49 11.87
CA ASN A 142 34.98 22.84 11.83
C ASN A 142 35.81 23.26 10.59
N GLU A 143 35.19 23.49 9.44
CA GLU A 143 35.87 24.06 8.26
C GLU A 143 36.44 25.46 8.50
N LYS A 144 35.68 26.36 9.15
CA LYS A 144 36.14 27.72 9.48
C LYS A 144 37.40 27.66 10.35
N TRP A 145 37.36 26.82 11.38
CA TRP A 145 38.48 26.61 12.30
C TRP A 145 39.75 26.02 11.65
N LEU A 146 39.60 25.18 10.61
CA LEU A 146 40.75 24.60 9.90
C LEU A 146 41.35 25.51 8.83
N LYS A 147 40.54 26.38 8.21
CA LYS A 147 41.05 27.37 7.26
C LYS A 147 42.13 28.26 7.92
N GLU A 148 41.97 28.54 9.20
CA GLU A 148 42.92 29.29 10.04
C GLU A 148 44.22 28.52 10.36
N ARG A 149 44.27 27.19 10.17
CA ARG A 149 45.38 26.30 10.56
C ARG A 149 46.14 25.66 9.39
N ARG A 150 45.60 25.76 8.17
CA ARG A 150 46.13 25.05 6.98
C ARG A 150 47.51 25.54 6.54
N GLU A 151 47.92 26.72 6.99
CA GLU A 151 49.20 27.36 6.62
C GLU A 151 50.40 26.82 7.43
N SER A 152 50.19 25.99 8.46
CA SER A 152 51.22 25.71 9.47
C SER A 152 51.82 24.30 9.49
N ASN A 153 51.28 23.28 8.78
CA ASN A 153 51.79 21.90 8.93
C ASN A 153 51.68 20.99 7.68
N PRO A 154 52.81 20.53 7.11
CA PRO A 154 52.86 19.57 5.98
C PRO A 154 52.51 18.11 6.33
N GLU A 155 52.73 17.65 7.58
CA GLU A 155 52.43 16.27 8.02
C GLU A 155 50.92 15.95 8.08
N MET A 156 50.07 16.98 7.96
CA MET A 156 48.60 16.88 8.01
C MET A 156 47.93 16.50 6.68
N THR A 157 48.68 16.26 5.62
CA THR A 157 48.15 16.01 4.26
C THR A 157 47.16 14.84 4.21
N LYS A 158 47.49 13.68 4.78
CA LYS A 158 46.56 12.52 4.83
C LYS A 158 45.26 12.82 5.57
N TYR A 159 45.35 13.52 6.71
CA TYR A 159 44.18 13.96 7.47
C TYR A 159 43.31 14.93 6.65
N VAL A 160 43.94 15.92 5.99
CA VAL A 160 43.25 16.93 5.18
C VAL A 160 42.55 16.29 3.99
N ASP A 161 43.16 15.30 3.33
CA ASP A 161 42.61 14.63 2.16
C ASP A 161 41.45 13.67 2.50
N SER A 162 41.62 12.81 3.51
CA SER A 162 40.51 11.95 4.00
C SER A 162 39.35 12.80 4.53
N ARG A 163 39.63 13.95 5.14
CA ARG A 163 38.59 14.87 5.61
C ARG A 163 37.89 15.63 4.47
N LYS A 164 38.63 16.07 3.45
CA LYS A 164 38.05 16.75 2.28
C LYS A 164 37.12 15.80 1.52
N THR A 165 37.54 14.56 1.35
CA THR A 165 36.72 13.51 0.72
C THR A 165 35.50 13.18 1.59
N MET A 166 35.65 13.06 2.91
CA MET A 166 34.52 12.89 3.85
C MET A 166 33.46 14.00 3.68
N ILE A 167 33.86 15.27 3.75
CA ILE A 167 32.93 16.41 3.64
C ILE A 167 32.26 16.45 2.28
N SER A 168 33.01 16.21 1.21
CA SER A 168 32.46 16.18 -0.15
C SER A 168 31.36 15.13 -0.27
N ASN A 169 31.60 13.91 0.24
CA ASN A 169 30.63 12.83 0.20
C ASN A 169 29.39 13.12 1.07
N PHE A 170 29.56 13.74 2.25
CA PHE A 170 28.41 14.20 3.03
C PHE A 170 27.58 15.22 2.27
N ARG A 171 28.19 16.20 1.59
CA ARG A 171 27.46 17.18 0.78
C ARG A 171 26.71 16.54 -0.38
N VAL A 172 27.31 15.55 -1.06
CA VAL A 172 26.64 14.80 -2.13
C VAL A 172 25.46 14.02 -1.57
N SER A 173 25.63 13.33 -0.44
CA SER A 173 24.55 12.62 0.26
C SER A 173 23.39 13.56 0.65
N GLU A 174 23.69 14.77 1.14
CA GLU A 174 22.67 15.78 1.46
C GLU A 174 21.91 16.29 0.23
N ALA A 175 22.63 16.52 -0.86
CA ALA A 175 22.02 16.93 -2.12
C ALA A 175 21.12 15.81 -2.68
N ALA A 176 21.58 14.56 -2.62
CA ALA A 176 20.81 13.39 -3.02
C ALA A 176 19.56 13.21 -2.15
N HIS A 177 19.69 13.32 -0.82
CA HIS A 177 18.55 13.29 0.12
C HIS A 177 17.54 14.41 -0.18
N SER A 178 18.01 15.64 -0.38
CA SER A 178 17.12 16.77 -0.70
C SER A 178 16.38 16.59 -2.03
N ARG A 179 17.05 16.02 -3.04
CA ARG A 179 16.44 15.66 -4.33
C ARG A 179 15.46 14.49 -4.19
N MET A 180 15.80 13.50 -3.38
CA MET A 180 14.92 12.38 -3.04
C MET A 180 13.62 12.87 -2.41
N LEU A 181 13.67 13.79 -1.43
CA LEU A 181 12.46 14.35 -0.81
C LEU A 181 11.54 15.04 -1.84
N LYS A 182 12.12 15.84 -2.73
CA LYS A 182 11.36 16.47 -3.83
C LYS A 182 10.76 15.46 -4.80
N ALA A 183 11.46 14.34 -5.05
CA ALA A 183 10.94 13.26 -5.88
C ALA A 183 9.80 12.50 -5.20
N VAL A 184 9.90 12.24 -3.90
CA VAL A 184 8.84 11.63 -3.08
C VAL A 184 7.60 12.52 -3.06
N GLU A 185 7.76 13.82 -2.83
CA GLU A 185 6.67 14.80 -2.85
C GLU A 185 5.92 14.81 -4.20
N LYS A 186 6.64 14.64 -5.32
CA LYS A 186 6.03 14.51 -6.65
C LYS A 186 5.40 13.14 -6.90
N ALA A 187 5.91 12.07 -6.28
CA ALA A 187 5.42 10.71 -6.45
C ALA A 187 4.11 10.47 -5.65
N GLN A 188 3.94 11.13 -4.51
CA GLN A 188 2.77 10.98 -3.64
C GLN A 188 1.41 11.19 -4.35
N PRO A 189 1.16 12.31 -5.05
CA PRO A 189 -0.10 12.49 -5.77
C PRO A 189 -0.29 11.48 -6.92
N LEU A 190 0.80 10.98 -7.51
CA LEU A 190 0.74 9.93 -8.54
C LEU A 190 0.33 8.58 -7.94
N TYR A 191 0.73 8.30 -6.70
CA TYR A 191 0.32 7.10 -5.97
C TYR A 191 -1.16 7.13 -5.66
N GLU A 192 -1.66 8.24 -5.12
CA GLU A 192 -3.09 8.43 -4.82
C GLU A 192 -3.95 8.28 -6.08
N LYS A 193 -3.55 8.94 -7.18
CA LYS A 193 -4.20 8.82 -8.48
C LYS A 193 -4.16 7.40 -9.04
N LYS A 194 -3.04 6.69 -8.87
CA LYS A 194 -2.93 5.29 -9.28
C LYS A 194 -3.92 4.42 -8.49
N ILE A 195 -4.00 4.58 -7.17
CA ILE A 195 -4.92 3.81 -6.34
C ILE A 195 -6.36 4.05 -6.76
N SER A 196 -6.77 5.32 -6.91
CA SER A 196 -8.16 5.65 -7.27
C SER A 196 -8.56 5.04 -8.61
N MET A 197 -7.70 5.16 -9.62
CA MET A 197 -7.91 4.57 -10.94
C MET A 197 -7.91 3.03 -10.91
N GLN A 198 -7.11 2.42 -10.03
CA GLN A 198 -7.10 0.97 -9.85
C GLN A 198 -8.33 0.45 -9.10
N SER A 199 -8.92 1.23 -8.17
CA SER A 199 -10.20 0.88 -7.57
C SER A 199 -11.33 1.00 -8.59
N GLU A 200 -11.38 2.10 -9.35
CA GLU A 200 -12.40 2.33 -10.38
C GLU A 200 -12.44 1.18 -11.39
N ILE A 201 -11.31 0.81 -12.00
CA ILE A 201 -11.27 -0.29 -12.97
C ILE A 201 -11.61 -1.65 -12.35
N ARG A 202 -11.27 -1.86 -11.07
CA ARG A 202 -11.60 -3.11 -10.36
C ARG A 202 -13.11 -3.21 -10.17
N ASP A 203 -13.76 -2.12 -9.82
CA ASP A 203 -15.20 -2.09 -9.58
C ASP A 203 -15.98 -2.23 -10.90
N VAL A 204 -15.54 -1.59 -11.99
CA VAL A 204 -16.10 -1.80 -13.33
C VAL A 204 -15.99 -3.27 -13.75
N ARG A 205 -14.83 -3.90 -13.57
CA ARG A 205 -14.63 -5.33 -13.88
C ARG A 205 -15.53 -6.24 -13.05
N ARG A 206 -15.67 -5.96 -11.74
CA ARG A 206 -16.57 -6.72 -10.87
C ARG A 206 -18.02 -6.61 -11.30
N GLN A 207 -18.47 -5.41 -11.67
CA GLN A 207 -19.82 -5.19 -12.18
C GLN A 207 -20.03 -5.92 -13.51
N LEU A 208 -19.03 -5.90 -14.39
CA LEU A 208 -19.06 -6.59 -15.67
C LEU A 208 -19.09 -8.12 -15.51
N ASP A 209 -18.27 -8.68 -14.64
CA ASP A 209 -18.29 -10.12 -14.32
C ASP A 209 -19.65 -10.53 -13.75
N ARG A 210 -20.20 -9.72 -12.84
CA ARG A 210 -21.53 -9.97 -12.27
C ARG A 210 -22.64 -9.86 -13.31
N ALA A 211 -22.57 -8.88 -14.20
CA ALA A 211 -23.54 -8.71 -15.28
C ALA A 211 -23.50 -9.88 -16.27
N ARG A 212 -22.29 -10.37 -16.61
CA ARG A 212 -22.10 -11.56 -17.45
C ARG A 212 -22.65 -12.83 -16.78
N GLU A 213 -22.39 -12.99 -15.50
CA GLU A 213 -22.91 -14.12 -14.72
C GLU A 213 -24.45 -14.09 -14.66
N LEU A 214 -25.04 -12.93 -14.37
CA LEU A 214 -26.50 -12.76 -14.35
C LEU A 214 -27.12 -13.01 -15.72
N TYR A 215 -26.45 -12.58 -16.80
CA TYR A 215 -26.91 -12.82 -18.15
C TYR A 215 -26.86 -14.31 -18.51
N ALA A 216 -25.79 -15.01 -18.17
CA ALA A 216 -25.66 -16.46 -18.36
C ALA A 216 -26.73 -17.26 -17.60
N GLN A 217 -27.11 -16.80 -16.40
CA GLN A 217 -28.16 -17.44 -15.59
C GLN A 217 -29.58 -17.08 -16.05
N SER A 218 -29.75 -16.02 -16.84
CA SER A 218 -31.08 -15.46 -17.14
C SER A 218 -31.95 -16.42 -17.96
N SER A 219 -31.40 -17.08 -18.98
CA SER A 219 -32.15 -18.02 -19.82
C SER A 219 -32.66 -19.22 -19.03
N ASP A 220 -31.81 -19.78 -18.16
CA ASP A 220 -32.12 -20.95 -17.35
C ASP A 220 -33.15 -20.59 -16.27
N ALA A 221 -33.00 -19.43 -15.64
CA ALA A 221 -33.97 -18.91 -14.68
C ALA A 221 -35.33 -18.66 -15.34
N ILE A 222 -35.36 -18.07 -16.54
CA ILE A 222 -36.61 -17.84 -17.29
C ILE A 222 -37.28 -19.17 -17.65
N SER A 223 -36.51 -20.16 -18.09
CA SER A 223 -37.02 -21.50 -18.41
C SER A 223 -37.61 -22.18 -17.18
N MET A 224 -36.89 -22.15 -16.05
CA MET A 224 -37.33 -22.71 -14.77
C MET A 224 -38.63 -22.07 -14.29
N TRP A 225 -38.73 -20.73 -14.26
CA TRP A 225 -39.93 -20.04 -13.80
C TRP A 225 -41.12 -20.20 -14.75
N LYS A 226 -40.89 -20.24 -16.07
CA LYS A 226 -41.94 -20.57 -17.05
C LYS A 226 -42.46 -22.00 -16.85
N GLY A 227 -41.56 -22.95 -16.61
CA GLY A 227 -41.91 -24.34 -16.29
C GLY A 227 -42.76 -24.42 -15.03
N LYS A 228 -42.33 -23.78 -13.94
CA LYS A 228 -43.08 -23.77 -12.67
C LYS A 228 -44.46 -23.13 -12.78
N LEU A 229 -44.61 -22.06 -13.57
CA LEU A 229 -45.92 -21.46 -13.81
C LEU A 229 -46.86 -22.35 -14.64
N SER A 230 -46.33 -23.22 -15.52
CA SER A 230 -47.17 -24.11 -16.33
C SER A 230 -47.46 -25.45 -15.66
N THR A 231 -46.52 -25.97 -14.85
CA THR A 231 -46.61 -27.31 -14.24
C THR A 231 -47.04 -27.27 -12.78
N GLY A 232 -47.04 -26.10 -12.15
CA GLY A 232 -47.31 -25.91 -10.73
C GLY A 232 -46.05 -25.93 -9.87
N PHE A 233 -46.22 -25.55 -8.60
CA PHE A 233 -45.13 -25.37 -7.65
C PHE A 233 -44.85 -26.62 -6.79
N GLY A 234 -45.78 -27.58 -6.76
CA GLY A 234 -45.71 -28.85 -6.01
C GLY A 234 -45.07 -30.00 -6.80
N ASP A 235 -44.68 -31.07 -6.10
CA ASP A 235 -44.07 -32.25 -6.72
C ASP A 235 -45.10 -33.10 -7.48
N SER A 236 -44.77 -33.53 -8.71
CA SER A 236 -44.78 -34.97 -9.02
C SER A 236 -44.32 -35.40 -10.43
N GLU A 237 -44.20 -34.54 -11.45
CA GLU A 237 -43.91 -35.06 -12.82
C GLU A 237 -42.92 -34.26 -13.69
N THR A 238 -42.38 -33.13 -13.22
CA THR A 238 -41.77 -32.14 -14.16
C THR A 238 -40.28 -31.84 -13.98
N GLY A 239 -39.56 -32.61 -13.16
CA GLY A 239 -38.10 -32.56 -13.09
C GLY A 239 -37.50 -31.32 -12.40
N PHE A 240 -38.31 -30.54 -11.69
CA PHE A 240 -37.87 -29.40 -10.88
C PHE A 240 -38.30 -29.56 -9.41
N ASP A 241 -37.44 -29.20 -8.46
CA ASP A 241 -37.70 -29.30 -7.01
C ASP A 241 -39.01 -28.62 -6.56
N ASP A 242 -39.76 -29.26 -5.66
CA ASP A 242 -40.98 -28.70 -5.07
C ASP A 242 -40.64 -27.57 -4.09
N LEU A 243 -41.07 -26.35 -4.45
CA LEU A 243 -40.78 -25.12 -3.72
C LEU A 243 -41.75 -24.88 -2.55
N LEU A 244 -42.85 -25.63 -2.48
CA LEU A 244 -43.86 -25.52 -1.44
C LEU A 244 -43.67 -26.57 -0.33
N THR A 245 -42.74 -27.51 -0.47
CA THR A 245 -42.40 -28.54 0.54
C THR A 245 -42.26 -27.96 1.96
N ASP A 246 -41.46 -26.91 2.11
CA ASP A 246 -41.23 -26.26 3.40
C ASP A 246 -42.47 -25.54 3.94
N MET A 247 -43.29 -24.95 3.06
CA MET A 247 -44.55 -24.30 3.42
C MET A 247 -45.58 -25.35 3.88
N ASN A 248 -45.75 -26.41 3.10
CA ASN A 248 -46.65 -27.52 3.39
C ASN A 248 -46.26 -28.20 4.71
N ARG A 249 -44.96 -28.42 4.95
CA ARG A 249 -44.45 -28.96 6.22
C ARG A 249 -44.88 -28.11 7.42
N VAL A 250 -44.86 -26.78 7.31
CA VAL A 250 -45.27 -25.88 8.39
C VAL A 250 -46.78 -25.86 8.56
N LEU A 251 -47.54 -25.88 7.45
CA LEU A 251 -49.01 -25.97 7.48
C LEU A 251 -49.50 -27.27 8.13
N GLU A 252 -48.80 -28.37 7.92
CA GLU A 252 -49.05 -29.68 8.56
C GLU A 252 -48.67 -29.72 10.05
N GLY A 253 -48.21 -28.59 10.62
CA GLY A 253 -47.80 -28.48 12.03
C GLY A 253 -46.35 -28.88 12.30
N GLY A 254 -45.56 -29.10 11.25
CA GLY A 254 -44.13 -29.39 11.34
C GLY A 254 -43.28 -28.16 11.64
N ALA A 255 -42.02 -28.39 12.03
CA ALA A 255 -41.09 -27.30 12.33
C ALA A 255 -40.67 -26.53 11.06
N SER A 256 -40.63 -25.20 11.15
CA SER A 256 -40.04 -24.34 10.11
C SER A 256 -38.56 -24.66 9.89
N SER A 257 -38.03 -24.45 8.68
CA SER A 257 -36.61 -24.66 8.36
C SER A 257 -35.67 -23.73 9.14
N PHE A 258 -36.18 -22.58 9.61
CA PHE A 258 -35.44 -21.65 10.48
C PHE A 258 -35.41 -22.09 11.95
N ALA A 259 -36.33 -22.96 12.38
CA ALA A 259 -36.30 -23.52 13.73
C ALA A 259 -35.15 -24.53 13.80
N ARG A 260 -34.04 -24.15 14.44
CA ARG A 260 -32.93 -25.07 14.75
C ARG A 260 -33.51 -26.35 15.34
N LYS A 261 -33.36 -27.48 14.65
CA LYS A 261 -33.56 -28.81 15.24
C LYS A 261 -32.65 -28.87 16.47
N ARG A 262 -33.21 -28.77 17.68
CA ARG A 262 -32.49 -29.19 18.88
C ARG A 262 -32.25 -30.67 18.70
N VAL A 263 -31.06 -31.04 18.28
CA VAL A 263 -30.60 -32.43 18.37
C VAL A 263 -30.67 -32.76 19.86
N LYS A 264 -31.67 -33.55 20.27
CA LYS A 264 -31.63 -34.22 21.56
C LYS A 264 -30.43 -35.15 21.48
N ASN A 265 -29.31 -34.78 22.09
CA ASN A 265 -28.24 -35.72 22.36
C ASN A 265 -28.88 -36.86 23.16
N LYS A 266 -28.89 -38.07 22.60
CA LYS A 266 -29.10 -39.30 23.36
C LYS A 266 -27.90 -39.43 24.30
N GLY A 267 -28.02 -38.89 25.50
CA GLY A 267 -26.97 -38.87 26.50
C GLY A 267 -27.46 -38.68 27.94
N ASP A 268 -28.74 -38.36 28.16
CA ASP A 268 -29.32 -38.19 29.50
C ASP A 268 -30.55 -39.09 29.65
N GLU A 269 -30.33 -40.42 29.60
CA GLU A 269 -31.23 -41.42 30.21
C GLU A 269 -30.32 -42.46 30.87
N GLU A 270 -29.80 -42.12 32.05
CA GLU A 270 -29.44 -43.04 33.15
C GLU A 270 -29.12 -42.20 34.41
N GLU A 271 -30.19 -41.75 35.08
CA GLU A 271 -30.34 -41.81 36.55
C GLU A 271 -31.82 -42.11 36.87
#